data_AF-A0A7C4WXB1-F1
#
_entry.id   AF-A0A7C4WXB1-F1
#
_cell.length_a   1.000
_cell.length_b   1.000
_cell.length_c   1.000
_cell.angle_alpha   90.00
_cell.angle_beta   90.00
_cell.angle_gamma   90.00
#
_symmetry.space_group_name_H-M   'P 1'
#
loop_
_entity.id
_entity.type
_entity.pdbx_description
1 polymer ?
#
loop_
_entity_poly.entity_id
_entity_poly.type
_entity_poly.pdbx_seq_one_letter_code
_entity_poly.pdbx_strand_id
1 'polypeptide(L)' 'MKNILFFSPINPKSLKDEFIERFESLILSGHFKPGEYVPSERELGEMFGVSRPVV' A
#
# COMPACT_ATOMS: atom_id res chain seq x y z
N MET A 1 13.25 36.59 4.04
CA MET A 1 12.84 35.35 3.34
C MET A 1 12.50 34.28 4.37
N LYS A 2 11.23 34.19 4.82
CA LYS A 2 10.78 33.21 5.85
C LYS A 2 9.33 32.72 5.63
N ASN A 3 8.83 32.70 4.39
CA ASN A 3 7.43 32.36 4.09
C ASN A 3 7.23 31.05 3.32
N ILE A 4 8.28 30.26 3.06
CA ILE A 4 8.18 29.03 2.25
C ILE A 4 8.05 27.76 3.12
N LEU A 5 8.35 27.83 4.43
CA LEU A 5 8.34 26.66 5.32
C LEU A 5 6.95 26.25 5.86
N PHE A 6 5.91 27.07 5.67
CA PHE A 6 4.57 26.79 6.21
C PHE A 6 3.63 26.07 5.25
N PHE A 7 3.91 26.14 3.94
CA PHE A 7 3.04 25.55 2.91
C PHE A 7 3.86 24.61 2.04
N SER A 8 4.10 23.41 2.55
CA SER A 8 4.56 22.29 1.74
C SER A 8 3.39 21.72 0.92
N PRO A 9 3.64 21.21 -0.31
CA PRO A 9 2.60 20.56 -1.10
C PRO A 9 1.98 19.38 -0.33
N ILE A 10 0.65 19.28 -0.38
CA ILE A 10 -0.05 18.08 0.09
C ILE A 10 0.21 16.99 -0.94
N ASN A 11 0.87 15.91 -0.51
CA ASN A 11 0.99 14.70 -1.31
C ASN A 11 -0.18 13.78 -0.94
N PRO A 12 -1.19 13.63 -1.81
CA PRO A 12 -2.28 12.70 -1.53
C PRO A 12 -1.73 11.27 -1.57
N LYS A 13 -2.19 10.45 -0.63
CA LYS A 13 -1.88 9.03 -0.63
C LYS A 13 -2.61 8.35 -1.79
N SER A 14 -1.87 7.67 -2.66
CA SER A 14 -2.47 6.90 -3.76
C SER A 14 -3.04 5.58 -3.25
N LEU A 15 -3.91 4.94 -4.03
CA LEU A 15 -4.39 3.59 -3.72
C LEU A 15 -3.24 2.57 -3.69
N LYS A 16 -2.20 2.79 -4.51
CA LYS A 16 -0.98 1.97 -4.49
C LYS A 16 -0.25 2.11 -3.14
N ASP A 17 -0.11 3.34 -2.65
CA ASP A 17 0.55 3.57 -1.35
C ASP A 17 -0.24 2.93 -0.20
N GLU A 18 -1.58 3.03 -0.23
CA GLU A 18 -2.46 2.35 0.74
C GLU A 18 -2.36 0.83 0.65
N PHE A 19 -2.30 0.27 -0.57
CA PHE A 19 -2.12 -1.16 -0.78
C PHE A 19 -0.79 -1.65 -0.20
N ILE A 20 0.32 -0.97 -0.51
CA ILE A 20 1.66 -1.32 -0.03
C ILE A 20 1.68 -1.30 1.50
N GLU A 21 1.24 -0.22 2.14
CA GLU A 21 1.29 -0.11 3.60
C GLU A 21 0.48 -1.20 4.31
N ARG A 22 -0.71 -1.55 3.78
CA ARG A 22 -1.52 -2.63 4.36
C ARG A 22 -0.88 -4.00 4.12
N PHE A 23 -0.36 -4.23 2.93
CA PHE A 23 0.27 -5.51 2.59
C PHE A 23 1.55 -5.75 3.39
N GLU A 24 2.39 -4.71 3.55
CA GLU A 24 3.56 -4.74 4.43
C GLU A 24 3.16 -5.03 5.89
N SER A 25 2.07 -4.44 6.38
CA SER A 25 1.56 -4.72 7.74
C SER A 25 1.22 -6.20 7.94
N LEU A 26 0.65 -6.87 6.93
CA LEU A 26 0.38 -8.32 6.96
C LEU A 26 1.68 -9.14 7.01
N ILE A 27 2.70 -8.73 6.26
CA ILE A 27 4.02 -9.40 6.31
C ILE A 27 4.65 -9.22 7.70
N LEU A 28 4.70 -7.99 8.20
CA LEU A 28 5.35 -7.64 9.47
C LEU A 28 4.65 -8.24 10.69
N SER A 29 3.34 -8.42 10.63
CA SER A 29 2.57 -9.10 11.68
C SER A 29 2.74 -10.63 11.65
N GLY A 30 3.37 -11.19 10.62
CA GLY A 30 3.56 -12.63 10.46
C GLY A 30 2.34 -13.36 9.91
N HIS A 31 1.37 -12.63 9.33
CA HIS A 31 0.26 -13.23 8.58
C HIS A 31 0.75 -13.95 7.31
N PHE A 32 1.85 -13.48 6.72
CA PHE A 32 2.59 -14.21 5.69
C PHE A 32 3.95 -14.62 6.22
N LYS A 33 4.21 -15.93 6.28
CA LYS A 33 5.53 -16.44 6.63
C LYS A 33 6.40 -16.62 5.37
N PRO A 34 7.74 -16.58 5.51
CA PRO A 34 8.62 -16.91 4.40
C PRO A 34 8.29 -18.29 3.80
N GLY A 35 8.08 -18.35 2.49
CA GLY A 35 7.72 -19.58 1.77
C GLY A 35 6.22 -19.89 1.75
N GLU A 36 5.39 -19.08 2.40
CA GLU A 36 3.94 -19.20 2.33
C GLU A 36 3.40 -18.68 1.01
N TYR A 37 2.27 -19.26 0.58
CA TYR A 37 1.58 -18.82 -0.63
C TYR A 37 1.03 -17.41 -0.44
N VAL A 38 1.39 -16.53 -1.37
CA VAL A 38 0.77 -15.21 -1.53
C VAL A 38 -0.27 -15.32 -2.65
N PRO A 39 -1.51 -14.86 -2.45
CA PRO A 39 -2.53 -14.83 -3.50
C PRO A 39 -2.04 -14.08 -4.74
N SER A 40 -2.56 -14.45 -5.91
CA SER A 40 -2.22 -13.76 -7.16
C SER A 40 -2.65 -12.28 -7.14
N GLU A 41 -2.06 -11.44 -8.00
CA GLU A 41 -2.44 -10.02 -8.05
C GLU A 41 -3.93 -9.80 -8.31
N ARG A 42 -4.56 -10.70 -9.07
CA ARG A 42 -6.02 -10.64 -9.31
C ARG A 42 -6.81 -10.89 -8.04
N GLU A 43 -6.42 -11.91 -7.28
CA GLU A 43 -7.08 -12.25 -6.01
C GLU A 43 -6.84 -11.17 -4.97
N LEU A 44 -5.61 -10.65 -4.86
CA LEU A 44 -5.32 -9.51 -3.99
C LEU A 44 -6.14 -8.28 -4.37
N GLY A 45 -6.26 -7.98 -5.67
CA GLY A 45 -7.11 -6.89 -6.14
C GLY A 45 -8.57 -7.07 -5.70
N GLU A 46 -9.12 -8.26 -5.91
CA GLU A 46 -10.49 -8.60 -5.46
C GLU A 46 -10.66 -8.50 -3.94
N MET A 47 -9.70 -9.01 -3.16
CA MET A 47 -9.72 -8.98 -1.68
C MET A 47 -9.58 -7.58 -1.11
N PHE A 48 -8.72 -6.74 -1.69
CA PHE A 48 -8.48 -5.37 -1.25
C PHE A 48 -9.43 -4.36 -1.88
N GLY A 49 -10.30 -4.79 -2.81
CA GLY A 49 -11.25 -3.92 -3.51
C GLY A 49 -10.56 -2.93 -4.47
N VAL A 50 -9.41 -3.30 -5.03
CA VAL A 50 -8.63 -2.50 -5.97
C VAL A 50 -8.45 -3.22 -7.30
N SER A 51 -8.11 -2.47 -8.36
CA SER A 51 -7.82 -3.08 -9.65
C SER A 51 -6.44 -3.74 -9.65
N ARG A 52 -6.24 -4.72 -10.52
CA ARG A 52 -4.95 -5.43 -10.67
C ARG A 52 -3.73 -4.51 -10.83
N PRO A 53 -3.78 -3.39 -11.57
CA PRO A 53 -2.61 -2.49 -11.68
C PRO A 53 -2.24 -1.72 -10.40
N VAL A 54 -3.09 -1.76 -9.37
CA VAL A 54 -2.83 -1.12 -8.07
C VAL A 54 -1.99 -2.02 -7.15
N VAL A 55 -2.20 -3.34 -7.27
CA VAL A 55 -1.47 -4.40 -6.54
C VAL A 55 -0.03 -4.44 -7.03
#